data_AF-A0A8J7IUV3-F1
#
_entry.id   AF-A0A8J7IUV3-F1
#
_cell.length_a   1.000
_cell.length_b   1.000
_cell.length_c   1.000
_cell.angle_alpha   90.00
_cell.angle_beta   90.00
_cell.angle_gamma   90.00
#
_symmetry.space_group_name_H-M   'P 1'
#
loop_
_entity.id
_entity.type
_entity.pdbx_description
1 polymer ?
#
loop_
_entity_poly.entity_id
_entity_poly.type
_entity_poly.pdbx_seq_one_letter_code
_entity_poly.pdbx_strand_id
1 'polypeptide(L)' 'MAFFRQYIAPLFVVLIFLVALAATSARIFLPSDLIAPAPIEEINGNSAVPPTAANPH' A
#
# COMPACT_ATOMS: atom_id res chain seq x y z
N MET A 1 -18.71 -4.85 39.98
CA MET A 1 -17.82 -5.28 38.88
C MET A 1 -18.19 -4.73 37.50
N ALA A 2 -19.11 -3.76 37.38
CA ALA A 2 -19.47 -3.15 36.09
C ALA A 2 -18.71 -1.84 35.80
N PHE A 3 -18.44 -1.02 36.82
CA PHE A 3 -17.73 0.27 36.70
C PHE A 3 -16.39 0.15 35.99
N PHE A 4 -15.56 -0.82 36.36
CA PHE A 4 -14.24 -0.96 35.76
C PHE A 4 -14.36 -1.21 34.26
N ARG A 5 -15.16 -2.18 33.83
CA ARG A 5 -15.38 -2.48 32.42
C ARG A 5 -16.15 -1.38 31.67
N GLN A 6 -17.04 -0.66 32.33
CA GLN A 6 -17.89 0.36 31.68
C GLN A 6 -17.16 1.68 31.43
N TYR A 7 -16.06 1.97 32.11
CA TYR A 7 -15.26 3.17 31.87
C TYR A 7 -13.87 2.83 31.32
N ILE A 8 -13.17 1.86 31.89
CA ILE A 8 -11.81 1.50 31.46
C ILE A 8 -11.83 0.85 30.08
N ALA A 9 -12.77 -0.07 29.79
CA ALA A 9 -12.82 -0.69 28.47
C ALA A 9 -13.11 0.31 27.34
N PRO A 10 -14.15 1.17 27.42
CA PRO A 10 -14.38 2.17 26.36
C PRO A 10 -13.27 3.23 26.28
N LEU A 11 -12.62 3.59 27.40
CA LEU A 11 -11.45 4.48 27.35
C LEU A 11 -10.30 3.84 26.57
N PHE A 12 -9.99 2.56 26.82
CA PHE A 12 -8.97 1.84 26.06
C PHE A 12 -9.32 1.71 24.58
N VAL A 13 -10.59 1.48 24.23
CA VAL A 13 -11.03 1.45 22.84
C VAL A 13 -10.73 2.78 22.15
N VAL A 14 -11.07 3.91 22.77
CA VAL A 14 -10.79 5.24 22.19
C VAL A 14 -9.28 5.49 22.12
N LEU A 15 -8.52 5.14 23.16
CA LEU A 15 -7.08 5.35 23.20
C LEU A 15 -6.37 4.54 22.10
N ILE A 16 -6.69 3.25 21.97
CA ILE A 16 -6.16 2.38 20.92
C ILE A 16 -6.61 2.88 19.54
N PHE A 17 -7.87 3.29 19.39
CA PHE A 17 -8.38 3.85 18.15
C PHE A 17 -7.60 5.11 17.73
N LEU A 18 -7.36 6.04 18.64
CA LEU A 18 -6.59 7.26 18.35
C LEU A 18 -5.14 6.92 17.98
N VAL A 19 -4.51 5.98 18.68
CA VAL A 19 -3.16 5.51 18.35
C VAL A 19 -3.14 4.84 16.97
N ALA A 20 -4.10 3.97 16.68
CA ALA A 20 -4.20 3.30 15.38
C ALA A 20 -4.47 4.29 14.24
N LEU A 21 -5.34 5.27 14.47
CA LEU A 21 -5.63 6.34 13.52
C LEU A 21 -4.39 7.19 13.25
N ALA A 22 -3.66 7.59 14.29
CA ALA A 22 -2.41 8.34 14.17
C ALA A 22 -1.28 7.53 13.52
N ALA A 23 -1.14 6.25 13.86
CA ALA A 23 -0.14 5.37 13.27
C ALA A 23 -0.40 5.13 11.78
N THR A 24 -1.66 4.90 11.40
CA THR A 24 -2.08 4.76 9.99
C THR A 24 -1.84 6.05 9.21
N SER A 25 -2.21 7.21 9.77
CA SER A 25 -2.00 8.48 9.08
C SER A 25 -0.51 8.81 8.95
N ALA A 26 0.29 8.59 9.99
CA ALA A 26 1.73 8.79 9.97
C ALA A 26 2.44 7.83 8.99
N ARG A 27 1.96 6.59 8.85
CA ARG A 27 2.56 5.58 7.97
C ARG A 27 2.58 6.02 6.50
N ILE A 28 1.58 6.78 6.05
CA ILE A 28 1.53 7.33 4.67
C ILE A 28 2.66 8.34 4.42
N PHE A 29 3.08 9.05 5.46
CA PHE A 29 4.14 10.06 5.38
C PHE A 29 5.53 9.49 5.70
N LEU A 30 5.66 8.20 6.02
CA LEU A 30 6.95 7.59 6.28
C LEU A 30 7.72 7.42 4.96
N PRO A 31 9.02 7.77 4.89
CA PRO A 31 9.81 7.62 3.67
C PRO A 31 9.72 6.22 3.07
N SER A 32 9.66 5.19 3.92
CA SER A 32 9.50 3.79 3.52
C SER A 32 8.21 3.48 2.75
N ASP A 33 7.13 4.23 2.94
CA ASP A 33 5.85 3.98 2.24
C ASP A 33 5.86 4.49 0.80
N LEU A 34 6.68 5.51 0.50
CA LEU A 34 6.81 6.09 -0.85
C LEU A 34 7.97 5.50 -1.67
N ILE A 35 8.77 4.61 -1.08
CA ILE A 35 9.94 4.00 -1.73
C ILE A 35 9.56 2.81 -2.63
N ALA A 36 8.32 2.32 -2.59
CA ALA A 36 7.87 1.28 -3.51
C ALA A 36 7.93 1.82 -4.96
N PRO A 37 8.86 1.32 -5.79
CA PRO A 37 8.89 1.71 -7.20
C PRO A 37 7.54 1.35 -7.80
N ALA A 38 6.92 2.27 -8.53
CA ALA A 38 5.76 1.92 -9.34
C ALA A 38 6.12 0.69 -10.20
N PRO A 39 5.17 -0.24 -10.45
CA PRO A 39 5.39 -1.30 -11.42
C PRO A 39 5.79 -0.66 -12.76
N ILE A 40 7.09 -0.65 -13.02
CA ILE A 40 7.61 -0.39 -14.34
C ILE A 40 7.48 -1.74 -15.03
N GLU A 41 6.55 -1.83 -15.98
CA GLU A 41 6.72 -2.83 -17.03
C GLU A 41 8.12 -2.57 -17.58
N GLU A 42 9.07 -3.47 -17.31
CA GLU A 42 10.23 -3.56 -18.17
C GLU A 42 9.64 -3.78 -19.56
N ILE A 43 9.63 -2.73 -20.38
CA ILE A 43 9.53 -2.87 -21.83
C ILE A 43 10.83 -3.58 -22.21
N ASN A 44 10.93 -4.86 -21.86
CA ASN A 44 11.89 -5.77 -22.41
C ASN A 44 11.63 -5.68 -23.90
N GLY A 45 12.63 -5.15 -24.60
CA GLY A 45 12.64 -4.85 -26.02
C GLY A 45 12.53 -6.09 -26.89
N ASN A 46 11.57 -6.96 -26.61
CA ASN A 46 10.99 -7.89 -27.54
C ASN A 46 9.81 -7.15 -28.16
N SER A 47 10.13 -6.09 -28.92
CA SER A 47 9.30 -5.75 -30.06
C SER A 47 9.07 -7.06 -30.79
N ALA A 48 7.84 -7.56 -30.72
CA ALA A 48 7.38 -8.61 -31.60
C ALA A 48 7.41 -8.00 -33.02
N VAL A 49 8.59 -7.95 -33.63
CA VAL A 49 8.75 -7.76 -35.06
C VAL A 49 8.13 -9.01 -35.66
N PRO A 50 6.97 -8.90 -36.32
CA PRO A 50 6.43 -10.02 -37.06
C PRO A 50 7.42 -10.28 -38.20
N PRO A 51 7.92 -11.51 -38.42
CA PRO A 51 8.84 -11.80 -39.52
C PRO A 51 8.18 -11.74 -40.92
N THR A 52 6.99 -11.16 -41.06
CA THR A 52 6.24 -11.08 -42.33
C THR A 52 6.47 -9.74 -43.02
N ALA A 53 7.72 -9.49 -43.40
CA ALA A 53 8.07 -8.49 -44.43
C ALA A 53 9.20 -9.01 -45.35
N ALA A 54 9.26 -10.32 -45.56
CA ALA A 54 10.21 -10.95 -46.47
C ALA A 54 9.50 -11.96 -47.39
N ASN A 55 8.77 -11.47 -48.39
CA ASN A 55 8.64 -12.21 -49.64
C ASN A 55 8.55 -11.25 -50.83
N PRO A 56 9.59 -11.18 -51.70
CA PRO A 56 9.51 -10.54 -52.99
C PRO A 56 8.98 -11.54 -54.02
N HIS A 57 7.71 -11.40 -54.41
CA HIS A 57 7.15 -11.93 -55.66
C HIS A 57 6.15 -10.93 -56.22
#